data_AF-A0A9D4HUK4-F1
#
_entry.id   AF-A0A9D4HUK4-F1
#
_cell.length_a   1.000
_cell.length_b   1.000
_cell.length_c   1.000
_cell.angle_alpha   90.00
_cell.angle_beta   90.00
_cell.angle_gamma   90.00
#
_symmetry.space_group_name_H-M   'P 1'
#
loop_
_entity.id
_entity.type
_entity.pdbx_description
1 polymer ?
#
loop_
_entity_poly.entity_id
_entity_poly.type
_entity_poly.pdbx_seq_one_letter_code
_entity_poly.pdbx_strand_id
1 'polypeptide(L)'
;MNIISLHNKILSRFSQEEQETKTNLQTVTNSLSSPLFTEETVRYLQETKEELERRVLIKNAFIVKTTELVQEYMTILNNPLNANIEEKKNTLYQQYVAI
;
A
#
# COMPACT_ATOMS: atom_id res chain seq x y z
N MET A 1 6.07 6.43 15.86
CA MET A 1 5.42 5.61 14.81
C MET A 1 6.53 5.00 13.96
N ASN A 2 6.61 3.68 13.80
CA ASN A 2 7.66 3.05 12.98
C ASN A 2 7.17 2.81 11.54
N ILE A 3 8.10 2.51 10.62
CA ILE A 3 7.79 2.38 9.18
C ILE A 3 6.77 1.26 8.88
N ILE A 4 6.77 0.18 9.67
CA ILE A 4 5.81 -0.92 9.57
C ILE A 4 4.40 -0.45 9.95
N SER A 5 4.28 0.29 11.05
CA SER A 5 3.01 0.86 11.51
C SER A 5 2.45 1.88 10.52
N LEU A 6 3.32 2.70 9.89
CA LEU A 6 2.92 3.62 8.83
C LEU A 6 2.43 2.86 7.58
N HIS A 7 3.17 1.84 7.14
CA HIS A 7 2.80 0.98 6.02
C HIS A 7 1.43 0.33 6.23
N ASN A 8 1.20 -0.30 7.40
CA ASN A 8 -0.08 -0.93 7.70
C ASN A 8 -1.26 0.07 7.73
N LYS A 9 -1.02 1.30 8.22
CA LYS A 9 -2.03 2.37 8.18
C LYS A 9 -2.36 2.80 6.75
N ILE A 10 -1.35 2.85 5.87
CA ILE A 10 -1.52 3.15 4.45
C ILE A 10 -2.30 2.04 3.75
N LEU A 11 -1.96 0.76 3.97
CA LEU A 11 -2.68 -0.38 3.43
C LEU A 11 -4.15 -0.39 3.85
N SER A 12 -4.42 -0.12 5.13
CA SER A 12 -5.79 -0.04 5.65
C SER A 12 -6.60 1.07 4.97
N ARG A 13 -6.02 2.25 4.76
CA ARG A 13 -6.68 3.33 4.01
C ARG A 13 -6.94 2.95 2.56
N PHE A 14 -5.97 2.35 1.88
CA PHE A 14 -6.18 1.91 0.49
C PHE A 14 -7.24 0.83 0.37
N SER A 15 -7.32 -0.11 1.32
CA SER A 15 -8.38 -1.12 1.32
C SER A 15 -9.77 -0.49 1.44
N GLN A 16 -9.94 0.53 2.28
CA GLN A 16 -11.20 1.28 2.39
C GLN A 16 -11.53 2.00 1.07
N GLU A 17 -10.56 2.73 0.51
CA GLU A 17 -10.77 3.47 -0.74
C GLU A 17 -10.98 2.55 -1.95
N GLU A 18 -10.39 1.35 -1.95
CA GLU A 18 -10.59 0.33 -2.99
C GLU A 18 -12.04 -0.16 -2.98
N GLN A 19 -12.60 -0.40 -1.79
CA GLN A 19 -14.00 -0.81 -1.65
C GLN A 19 -14.96 0.27 -2.16
N GLU A 20 -14.68 1.54 -1.85
CA GLU A 20 -15.44 2.68 -2.39
C GLU A 20 -15.32 2.76 -3.91
N THR A 21 -14.11 2.63 -4.45
CA THR A 21 -13.85 2.66 -5.89
C THR A 21 -14.58 1.53 -6.63
N LYS A 22 -14.58 0.32 -6.07
CA LYS A 22 -15.35 -0.84 -6.59
C LYS A 22 -16.85 -0.56 -6.61
N THR A 23 -17.37 0.04 -5.54
CA THR A 23 -18.79 0.41 -5.44
C THR A 23 -19.17 1.44 -6.50
N ASN A 24 -18.32 2.45 -6.71
CA ASN A 24 -18.53 3.48 -7.74
C ASN A 24 -18.44 2.88 -9.15
N LEU A 25 -17.47 2.00 -9.42
CA LEU A 25 -17.36 1.28 -10.70
C LEU A 25 -18.60 0.43 -11.00
N GLN A 26 -19.11 -0.28 -10.00
CA GLN A 26 -20.33 -1.07 -10.15
C GLN A 26 -21.53 -0.16 -10.48
N THR A 27 -21.64 0.97 -9.78
CA THR A 27 -22.72 1.94 -9.97
C THR A 27 -22.68 2.55 -11.38
N VAL A 28 -21.51 2.96 -11.85
CA VAL A 28 -21.31 3.50 -13.21
C VAL A 28 -21.58 2.43 -14.26
N THR A 29 -21.11 1.20 -14.06
CA THR A 29 -21.34 0.08 -14.99
C THR A 29 -22.83 -0.27 -15.10
N ASN A 30 -23.55 -0.28 -13.98
CA ASN A 30 -25.00 -0.48 -13.96
C ASN A 30 -25.76 0.70 -14.59
N SER A 31 -25.20 1.91 -14.52
CA SER A 31 -25.79 3.08 -15.16
C SER A 31 -25.59 3.03 -16.68
N LEU A 32 -24.42 2.62 -17.16
CA LEU A 32 -24.12 2.46 -18.58
C LEU A 32 -25.02 1.46 -19.31
N SER A 33 -25.64 0.51 -18.61
CA SER A 33 -26.61 -0.43 -19.20
C SER A 33 -28.04 0.12 -19.28
N SER A 34 -28.30 1.32 -18.75
CA SER A 34 -29.63 1.94 -18.81
C SER A 34 -29.90 2.55 -20.19
N PRO A 35 -31.00 2.16 -20.86
CA PRO A 35 -31.37 2.73 -22.16
C PRO A 35 -31.92 4.16 -22.06
N LEU A 36 -32.04 4.72 -20.85
CA LEU A 36 -32.63 6.05 -20.61
C LEU A 36 -31.62 7.20 -20.73
N PHE A 37 -30.33 6.90 -20.92
CA PHE A 37 -29.29 7.91 -20.96
C PHE A 37 -29.04 8.45 -22.37
N THR A 38 -28.82 9.76 -22.46
CA THR A 38 -28.36 10.41 -23.68
C THR A 38 -26.93 9.98 -24.00
N GLU A 39 -26.54 10.07 -25.27
CA GLU A 39 -25.18 9.74 -25.71
C GLU A 39 -24.09 10.52 -24.94
N GLU A 40 -24.36 11.80 -24.63
CA GLU A 40 -23.46 12.62 -23.81
C GLU A 40 -23.32 12.10 -22.38
N THR A 41 -24.42 11.64 -21.77
CA THR A 41 -24.40 11.03 -20.43
C THR A 41 -23.63 9.72 -20.45
N VAL A 42 -23.82 8.90 -21.49
CA VAL A 42 -23.08 7.65 -21.67
C VAL A 42 -21.58 7.92 -21.81
N ARG A 43 -21.18 8.90 -22.62
CA ARG A 43 -19.77 9.31 -22.75
C ARG A 43 -19.17 9.72 -21.41
N TYR A 44 -19.85 10.57 -20.65
CA TYR A 44 -19.38 11.00 -19.33
C TYR A 44 -19.23 9.82 -18.35
N LEU A 45 -20.18 8.89 -18.35
CA LEU A 45 -20.10 7.68 -17.52
C LEU A 45 -18.95 6.77 -17.95
N GLN A 46 -18.67 6.67 -19.26
CA GLN A 46 -17.54 5.91 -19.79
C GLN A 46 -16.20 6.50 -19.32
N GLU A 47 -16.03 7.82 -19.45
CA GLU A 47 -14.84 8.54 -18.98
C GLU A 47 -14.65 8.38 -17.47
N THR A 48 -15.75 8.45 -16.70
CA THR A 48 -15.74 8.22 -15.26
C THR A 48 -15.28 6.79 -14.92
N LYS A 49 -15.76 5.79 -15.67
CA LYS A 49 -15.33 4.40 -15.50
C LYS A 49 -13.83 4.24 -15.74
N GLU A 50 -13.30 4.78 -16.83
CA GLU A 50 -11.88 4.70 -17.18
C GLU A 50 -10.99 5.36 -16.11
N GLU A 51 -11.39 6.52 -15.60
CA GLU A 51 -10.67 7.20 -14.52
C GLU A 51 -10.67 6.39 -13.21
N LEU A 52 -11.80 5.77 -12.86
CA LEU A 52 -11.88 4.88 -11.69
C LEU A 52 -11.00 3.64 -11.85
N GLU A 53 -10.98 3.00 -13.02
CA GLU A 53 -10.09 1.87 -13.33
C GLU A 53 -8.61 2.29 -13.25
N ARG A 54 -8.27 3.47 -13.76
CA ARG A 54 -6.91 4.03 -13.70
C ARG A 54 -6.46 4.27 -12.26
N ARG A 55 -7.33 4.78 -11.39
CA ARG A 55 -7.04 4.98 -9.97
C ARG A 55 -6.70 3.67 -9.26
N VAL A 56 -7.41 2.59 -9.57
CA VAL A 56 -7.11 1.25 -9.03
C VAL A 56 -5.70 0.81 -9.44
N LEU A 57 -5.35 0.97 -10.72
CA LEU A 57 -4.02 0.59 -11.22
C LEU A 57 -2.89 1.35 -10.53
N ILE A 58 -3.02 2.67 -10.40
CA ILE A 58 -2.00 3.53 -9.75
C ILE A 58 -1.84 3.14 -8.27
N LYS A 59 -2.94 2.92 -7.56
CA LYS A 59 -2.93 2.50 -6.15
C LYS A 59 -2.24 1.16 -5.97
N ASN A 60 -2.57 0.17 -6.81
CA ASN A 60 -1.94 -1.14 -6.77
C ASN A 60 -0.43 -1.05 -7.01
N ALA A 61 0.02 -0.27 -7.99
CA ALA A 61 1.44 -0.05 -8.24
C ALA A 61 2.16 0.59 -7.04
N PHE A 62 1.52 1.53 -6.35
CA PHE A 62 2.05 2.14 -5.14
C PHE A 62 2.14 1.16 -3.96
N ILE A 63 1.11 0.32 -3.76
CA ILE A 63 1.11 -0.72 -2.72
C ILE A 63 2.26 -1.69 -2.92
N VAL A 64 2.46 -2.16 -4.16
CA VAL A 64 3.56 -3.08 -4.50
C VAL A 64 4.91 -2.46 -4.11
N LYS A 65 5.22 -1.26 -4.62
CA LYS A 65 6.50 -0.58 -4.34
C LYS A 65 6.73 -0.31 -2.85
N THR A 66 5.69 0.10 -2.12
CA THR A 66 5.84 0.36 -0.68
C THR A 66 6.01 -0.92 0.13
N THR A 67 5.40 -2.02 -0.30
CA THR A 67 5.59 -3.34 0.32
C THR A 67 7.01 -3.85 0.09
N GLU A 68 7.53 -3.72 -1.13
CA GLU A 68 8.92 -4.06 -1.48
C GLU A 68 9.91 -3.29 -0.60
N LEU A 69 9.76 -1.97 -0.49
CA LEU A 69 10.63 -1.13 0.35
C LEU A 69 10.59 -1.53 1.83
N VAL A 70 9.41 -1.89 2.35
CA VAL A 70 9.29 -2.35 3.74
C VAL A 70 9.97 -3.71 3.93
N GLN A 71 9.86 -4.62 2.96
CA GLN A 71 10.55 -5.92 3.00
C GLN A 71 12.07 -5.76 2.92
N GLU A 72 12.58 -4.87 2.07
CA GLU A 72 14.00 -4.52 2.01
C GLU A 72 14.49 -3.98 3.36
N TYR A 73 13.75 -3.05 3.94
CA TYR A 73 14.05 -2.51 5.27
C TYR A 73 14.08 -3.60 6.35
N MET A 74 13.11 -4.52 6.35
CA MET A 74 13.09 -5.66 7.27
C MET A 74 14.29 -6.60 7.07
N THR A 75 14.71 -6.80 5.83
CA THR A 75 15.89 -7.61 5.51
C THR A 75 17.16 -6.98 6.05
N ILE A 76 17.30 -5.65 5.94
CA ILE A 76 18.43 -4.91 6.51
C ILE A 76 18.42 -5.01 8.03
N LEU A 77 17.28 -4.78 8.68
CA LEU A 77 17.17 -4.89 10.14
C LEU A 77 17.50 -6.29 10.66
N ASN A 78 16.97 -7.32 10.01
CA ASN A 78 17.18 -8.72 10.38
C ASN A 78 18.49 -9.30 9.87
N ASN A 79 19.38 -8.47 9.30
CA ASN A 79 20.68 -8.94 8.85
C ASN A 79 21.45 -9.52 10.05
N PRO A 80 21.87 -10.79 10.02
CA PRO A 80 22.57 -11.44 11.12
C PRO A 80 23.88 -10.72 11.50
N LEU A 81 24.48 -9.93 10.61
CA LEU A 81 25.60 -9.06 10.96
C LEU A 81 25.22 -7.99 11.98
N ASN A 82 24.01 -7.42 11.92
CA ASN A 82 23.53 -6.45 12.90
C ASN A 82 23.31 -7.09 14.28
N ALA A 83 22.77 -8.32 14.32
CA ALA A 83 22.64 -9.09 15.55
C ALA A 83 24.02 -9.42 16.16
N ASN A 84 24.98 -9.86 15.33
CA ASN A 84 26.35 -10.14 15.76
C ASN A 84 27.09 -8.90 16.27
N ILE A 85 26.83 -7.72 15.70
CA ILE A 85 27.41 -6.46 16.19
C ILE A 85 26.87 -6.12 17.57
N GLU A 86 25.57 -6.27 17.79
CA GLU A 86 24.95 -5.96 19.09
C GLU A 86 25.39 -6.96 20.17
N GLU A 87 25.48 -8.25 19.85
CA GLU A 87 26.02 -9.28 20.75
C GLU A 87 27.50 -9.02 21.11
N LYS A 88 28.32 -8.65 20.12
CA LYS A 88 29.73 -8.28 20.37
C LYS A 88 29.87 -7.03 21.23
N LYS A 89 29.03 -6.00 21.02
CA LYS A 89 29.00 -4.80 21.88
C LYS A 89 28.65 -5.16 23.32
N ASN A 90 27.64 -6.00 23.52
CA ASN A 90 27.22 -6.41 24.86
C ASN A 90 28.32 -7.22 25.55
N THR A 91 29.00 -8.12 24.82
CA THR A 91 30.14 -8.89 25.33
C THR A 91 31.29 -7.97 25.76
N LEU A 92 31.66 -6.99 24.93
CA LEU A 92 32.69 -5.99 25.25
C LEU A 92 32.31 -5.14 26.48
N TYR A 93 31.05 -4.74 26.60
CA TYR A 93 30.57 -4.00 27.76
C TYR A 93 30.68 -4.85 29.03
N GLN A 94 30.24 -6.11 29.01
CA GLN A 94 30.38 -6.99 30.17
C GLN A 94 31.85 -7.22 30.57
N GLN A 95 32.75 -7.35 29.59
CA GLN A 95 34.19 -7.42 29.85
C GLN A 95 34.74 -6.15 30.51
N TYR A 96 34.28 -4.96 30.08
CA TYR A 96 34.70 -3.68 30.66
C TYR A 96 34.23 -3.50 32.10
N VAL A 97 32.99 -3.86 32.41
CA VAL A 97 32.41 -3.69 33.77
C VAL A 97 32.93 -4.74 34.77
N ALA A 98 33.50 -5.85 34.28
CA ALA A 98 34.08 -6.90 35.11
C ALA A 98 35.54 -6.61 35.58
N ILE A 99 36.12 -5.48 35.15
CA ILE A 99 37.46 -4.99 35.53
C ILE A 99 37.29 -3.81 36.47
#